data_AF-A0A541BP49-F1
#
_entry.id   AF-A0A541BP49-F1
#
_cell.length_a   1.000
_cell.length_b   1.000
_cell.length_c   1.000
_cell.angle_alpha   90.00
_cell.angle_beta   90.00
_cell.angle_gamma   90.00
#
_symmetry.space_group_name_H-M   'P 1'
#
loop_
_entity.id
_entity.type
_entity.pdbx_description
1 polymer ?
#
loop_
_entity_poly.entity_id
_entity_poly.type
_entity_poly.pdbx_seq_one_letter_code
_entity_poly.pdbx_strand_id
1 'polypeptide(L)'
;MAELLIRALSTDAALLRRIFGFDGPRRAAAVPSRIVVDAHTPNSAPGIGDTARRAGVPFLIDPQTYFLQDFQHPGDKWANLPFGDPKIWTPADALSPARQQDLIRESVNHQIANGATSIIPPYVHLENATGGWIEVQASLWRGTRRYLDDHRVTLPVTAVFAPGWRLLHPVQGPKVLGAAFAALEALRPTEVAVAASKVAAGVKPEDRLMDLVLMIERLSSRYPVIAWQQGLLGEACIAAGAAGYETGIGWREKCDLRVEMTRHREAPTDGGFGRRPVFVPALGRSIPAKTLTALRSHRALWSQVACADPQCCPPAGTAMLGDARAHAIVSRAKAAHELAAMPRAVWRWNRLAEHSDKAKELADKINSVGETSADMARIDTSAVTAIQAVAHQRRQDRRSRKVA
;
A
#
# COMPACT_ATOMS: atom_id res chain seq x y z
N MET A 1 -14.63 10.69 2.85
CA MET A 1 -14.75 9.21 2.69
C MET A 1 -13.34 8.65 2.64
N ALA A 2 -13.08 7.46 3.19
CA ALA A 2 -11.76 6.86 3.05
C ALA A 2 -11.63 6.20 1.67
N GLU A 3 -10.44 6.28 1.11
CA GLU A 3 -10.13 5.81 -0.23
C GLU A 3 -9.41 4.47 -0.20
N LEU A 4 -9.83 3.56 -1.08
CA LEU A 4 -9.03 2.38 -1.42
C LEU A 4 -8.27 2.66 -2.70
N LEU A 5 -6.94 2.57 -2.63
CA LEU A 5 -6.08 2.56 -3.80
C LEU A 5 -5.66 1.13 -4.09
N ILE A 6 -5.78 0.70 -5.34
CA ILE A 6 -5.35 -0.63 -5.77
C ILE A 6 -4.13 -0.50 -6.67
N ARG A 7 -3.04 -1.17 -6.28
CA ARG A 7 -1.89 -1.37 -7.14
C ARG A 7 -2.14 -2.53 -8.10
N ALA A 8 -2.40 -2.18 -9.34
CA ALA A 8 -2.68 -3.11 -10.43
C ALA A 8 -1.36 -3.56 -11.08
N LEU A 9 -1.32 -4.84 -11.43
CA LEU A 9 -0.27 -5.44 -12.26
C LEU A 9 -0.68 -5.38 -13.74
N SER A 10 0.26 -5.62 -14.64
CA SER A 10 0.02 -5.66 -16.09
C SER A 10 -1.07 -6.66 -16.51
N THR A 11 -1.25 -7.73 -15.72
CA THR A 11 -2.28 -8.76 -15.95
C THR A 11 -3.68 -8.38 -15.42
N ASP A 12 -3.87 -7.14 -14.96
CA ASP A 12 -5.07 -6.74 -14.23
C ASP A 12 -6.03 -5.85 -15.04
N ALA A 13 -5.70 -5.53 -16.29
CA ALA A 13 -6.53 -4.67 -17.16
C ALA A 13 -7.97 -5.19 -17.34
N ALA A 14 -8.14 -6.46 -17.72
CA ALA A 14 -9.47 -7.06 -17.90
C ALA A 14 -10.28 -7.12 -16.58
N LEU A 15 -9.62 -7.39 -15.46
CA LEU A 15 -10.26 -7.34 -14.15
C LEU A 15 -10.80 -5.95 -13.85
N LEU A 16 -9.99 -4.90 -14.06
CA LEU A 16 -10.41 -3.53 -13.76
C LEU A 16 -11.58 -3.10 -14.64
N ARG A 17 -11.54 -3.40 -15.95
CA ARG A 17 -12.68 -3.15 -16.86
C ARG A 17 -13.96 -3.80 -16.36
N ARG A 18 -13.89 -5.07 -15.92
CA ARG A 18 -15.02 -5.77 -15.33
C ARG A 18 -15.51 -5.13 -14.02
N ILE A 19 -14.60 -4.78 -13.10
CA ILE A 19 -14.94 -4.12 -11.82
C ILE A 19 -15.66 -2.80 -12.04
N PHE A 20 -15.21 -1.99 -13.00
CA PHE A 20 -15.84 -0.72 -13.34
C PHE A 20 -17.09 -0.86 -14.24
N GLY A 21 -17.42 -2.06 -14.70
CA GLY A 21 -18.64 -2.34 -15.47
C GLY A 21 -18.52 -2.08 -16.97
N PHE A 22 -17.30 -2.10 -17.54
CA PHE A 22 -17.09 -1.91 -18.98
C PHE A 22 -17.21 -3.21 -19.80
N ASP A 23 -17.03 -4.37 -19.17
CA ASP A 23 -17.03 -5.69 -19.83
C ASP A 23 -18.12 -6.64 -19.33
N GLY A 24 -19.06 -6.14 -18.51
CA GLY A 24 -20.08 -6.98 -17.88
C GLY A 24 -21.39 -6.23 -17.68
N PRO A 25 -22.47 -6.94 -17.32
CA PRO A 25 -23.81 -6.36 -17.24
C PRO A 25 -23.96 -5.34 -16.11
N ARG A 26 -23.09 -5.38 -15.08
CA ARG A 26 -23.15 -4.49 -13.92
C ARG A 26 -21.75 -4.16 -13.39
N ARG A 27 -21.60 -2.92 -12.92
CA ARG A 27 -20.47 -2.46 -12.11
C ARG A 27 -20.43 -3.23 -10.78
N ALA A 28 -19.23 -3.47 -10.25
CA ALA A 28 -19.07 -4.10 -8.94
C ALA A 28 -19.70 -3.24 -7.82
N ALA A 29 -20.14 -3.90 -6.74
CA ALA A 29 -20.82 -3.23 -5.62
C ALA A 29 -19.95 -2.21 -4.87
N ALA A 30 -18.63 -2.39 -4.94
CA ALA A 30 -17.64 -1.40 -4.51
C ALA A 30 -16.45 -1.45 -5.47
N VAL A 31 -15.83 -0.29 -5.72
CA VAL A 31 -14.71 -0.13 -6.65
C VAL A 31 -13.57 0.61 -5.95
N PRO A 32 -12.31 0.48 -6.42
CA PRO A 32 -11.24 1.30 -5.89
C PRO A 32 -11.46 2.77 -6.25
N SER A 33 -11.06 3.66 -5.35
CA SER A 33 -11.15 5.10 -5.53
C SER A 33 -10.07 5.61 -6.49
N ARG A 34 -8.92 4.93 -6.55
CA ARG A 34 -7.81 5.24 -7.46
C ARG A 34 -7.09 3.97 -7.90
N ILE A 35 -6.41 4.05 -9.03
CA ILE A 35 -5.56 2.98 -9.55
C ILE A 35 -4.11 3.43 -9.51
N VAL A 36 -3.26 2.59 -8.91
CA VAL A 36 -1.80 2.76 -8.89
C VAL A 36 -1.19 1.68 -9.77
N VAL A 37 -0.15 2.00 -10.52
CA VAL A 37 0.67 1.01 -11.22
C VAL A 37 2.15 1.26 -10.99
N ASP A 38 2.96 0.23 -11.15
CA ASP A 38 4.41 0.35 -11.18
C ASP A 38 4.86 1.03 -12.47
N ALA A 39 5.97 1.77 -12.45
CA ALA A 39 6.43 2.59 -13.56
C ALA A 39 6.59 1.88 -14.91
N HIS A 40 6.90 0.58 -14.89
CA HIS A 40 7.06 -0.24 -16.10
C HIS A 40 5.75 -0.80 -16.65
N THR A 41 4.66 -0.74 -15.88
CA THR A 41 3.38 -1.34 -16.23
C THR A 41 2.74 -0.71 -17.49
N PRO A 42 2.72 0.64 -17.65
CA PRO A 42 2.13 1.27 -18.84
C PRO A 42 2.66 0.72 -20.17
N ASN A 43 3.95 0.38 -20.25
CA ASN A 43 4.58 -0.19 -21.46
C ASN A 43 4.04 -1.58 -21.81
N SER A 44 3.55 -2.33 -20.82
CA SER A 44 3.09 -3.72 -20.99
C SER A 44 1.57 -3.89 -20.94
N ALA A 45 0.84 -2.89 -20.41
CA ALA A 45 -0.60 -2.93 -20.24
C ALA A 45 -1.22 -1.53 -20.36
N PRO A 46 -1.15 -0.90 -21.55
CA PRO A 46 -1.59 0.49 -21.74
C PRO A 46 -3.07 0.70 -21.39
N GLY A 47 -3.91 -0.34 -21.53
CA GLY A 47 -5.35 -0.26 -21.27
C GLY A 47 -5.76 0.02 -19.81
N ILE A 48 -4.85 -0.05 -18.84
CA ILE A 48 -5.17 0.29 -17.43
C ILE A 48 -5.44 1.79 -17.28
N GLY A 49 -4.61 2.64 -17.90
CA GLY A 49 -4.79 4.10 -17.85
C GLY A 49 -6.11 4.54 -18.49
N ASP A 50 -6.45 3.96 -19.65
CA ASP A 50 -7.74 4.21 -20.31
C ASP A 50 -8.93 3.76 -19.46
N THR A 51 -8.79 2.62 -18.78
CA THR A 51 -9.83 2.13 -17.85
C THR A 51 -10.03 3.10 -16.70
N ALA A 52 -8.96 3.59 -16.08
CA ALA A 52 -9.03 4.58 -15.01
C ALA A 52 -9.69 5.88 -15.49
N ARG A 53 -9.28 6.39 -16.65
CA ARG A 53 -9.84 7.59 -17.28
C ARG A 53 -11.33 7.45 -17.55
N ARG A 54 -11.75 6.35 -18.19
CA ARG A 54 -13.18 6.07 -18.46
C ARG A 54 -14.00 5.92 -17.18
N ALA A 55 -13.39 5.40 -16.11
CA ALA A 55 -14.03 5.26 -14.82
C ALA A 55 -14.08 6.56 -14.01
N GLY A 56 -13.40 7.62 -14.47
CA GLY A 56 -13.31 8.90 -13.78
C GLY A 56 -12.53 8.80 -12.46
N VAL A 57 -11.60 7.86 -12.34
CA VAL A 57 -10.77 7.68 -11.13
C VAL A 57 -9.32 8.11 -11.40
N PRO A 58 -8.62 8.69 -10.41
CA PRO A 58 -7.20 8.99 -10.54
C PRO A 58 -6.37 7.76 -10.91
N PHE A 59 -5.46 7.96 -11.85
CA PHE A 59 -4.43 7.01 -12.27
C PHE A 59 -3.06 7.54 -11.84
N LEU A 60 -2.36 6.76 -11.02
CA LEU A 60 -1.04 7.09 -10.48
C LEU A 60 -0.02 6.09 -11.01
N ILE A 61 1.16 6.59 -11.38
CA ILE A 61 2.30 5.79 -11.82
C ILE A 61 3.40 5.97 -10.77
N ASP A 62 3.65 4.94 -9.99
CA ASP A 62 4.69 4.94 -8.96
C ASP A 62 6.06 4.79 -9.63
N PRO A 63 6.95 5.81 -9.57
CA PRO A 63 8.25 5.76 -10.22
C PRO A 63 9.19 4.74 -9.56
N GLN A 64 8.94 4.34 -8.32
CA GLN A 64 9.73 3.34 -7.57
C GLN A 64 11.24 3.63 -7.56
N THR A 65 11.65 4.90 -7.55
CA THR A 65 13.05 5.32 -7.62
C THR A 65 13.90 4.90 -6.42
N TYR A 66 13.29 4.35 -5.37
CA TYR A 66 14.00 3.68 -4.29
C TYR A 66 14.80 2.46 -4.79
N PHE A 67 14.46 1.88 -5.95
CA PHE A 67 15.27 0.83 -6.59
C PHE A 67 16.69 1.28 -6.94
N LEU A 68 16.95 2.59 -7.12
CA LEU A 68 18.31 3.11 -7.33
C LEU A 68 19.24 2.85 -6.13
N GLN A 69 18.71 2.52 -4.94
CA GLN A 69 19.51 2.26 -3.74
C GLN A 69 20.03 0.82 -3.66
N ASP A 70 19.72 -0.02 -4.64
CA ASP A 70 20.16 -1.41 -4.70
C ASP A 70 20.42 -1.85 -6.14
N PHE A 71 21.13 -2.97 -6.31
CA PHE A 71 21.42 -3.50 -7.63
C PHE A 71 20.13 -4.00 -8.27
N GLN A 72 19.90 -3.62 -9.53
CA GLN A 72 18.80 -4.15 -10.31
C GLN A 72 19.36 -4.97 -11.47
N HIS A 73 18.75 -6.11 -11.74
CA HIS A 73 19.15 -6.93 -12.87
C HIS A 73 18.99 -6.12 -14.18
N PRO A 74 19.98 -6.09 -15.10
CA PRO A 74 19.88 -5.30 -16.33
C PRO A 74 18.69 -5.67 -17.23
N GLY A 75 18.23 -6.92 -17.15
CA GLY A 75 17.00 -7.38 -17.83
C GLY A 75 15.69 -7.02 -17.11
N ASP A 76 15.75 -6.39 -15.93
CA ASP A 76 14.54 -5.97 -15.22
C ASP A 76 13.82 -4.84 -15.96
N LYS A 77 12.48 -4.92 -16.03
CA LYS A 77 11.67 -3.96 -16.79
C LYS A 77 11.75 -2.53 -16.23
N TRP A 78 11.96 -2.39 -14.92
CA TRP A 78 12.14 -1.09 -14.28
C TRP A 78 13.51 -0.50 -14.59
N ALA A 79 14.58 -1.31 -14.59
CA ALA A 79 15.94 -0.85 -14.90
C ALA A 79 16.08 -0.31 -16.34
N ASN A 80 15.18 -0.72 -17.25
CA ASN A 80 15.13 -0.28 -18.64
C ASN A 80 14.25 0.96 -18.89
N LEU A 81 13.75 1.61 -17.84
CA LEU A 81 13.02 2.87 -17.95
C LEU A 81 13.96 4.05 -18.23
N PRO A 82 13.46 5.19 -18.76
CA PRO A 82 14.29 6.37 -19.06
C PRO A 82 15.08 6.92 -17.86
N PHE A 83 14.59 6.68 -16.64
CA PHE A 83 15.20 7.07 -15.38
C PHE A 83 15.68 5.86 -14.54
N GLY A 84 15.58 4.65 -15.09
CA GLY A 84 16.07 3.43 -14.44
C GLY A 84 17.58 3.30 -14.60
N ASP A 85 18.23 2.71 -13.61
CA ASP A 85 19.65 2.37 -13.67
C ASP A 85 19.86 1.02 -12.97
N PRO A 86 20.49 0.02 -13.61
CA PRO A 86 20.81 -1.24 -12.94
C PRO A 86 21.86 -1.10 -11.84
N LYS A 87 22.66 -0.02 -11.85
CA LYS A 87 23.72 0.21 -10.87
C LYS A 87 23.19 0.84 -9.58
N ILE A 88 23.84 0.50 -8.48
CA ILE A 88 23.59 1.10 -7.18
C ILE A 88 24.06 2.55 -7.19
N TRP A 89 23.18 3.46 -6.79
CA TRP A 89 23.53 4.85 -6.51
C TRP A 89 23.93 5.00 -5.05
N THR A 90 25.00 5.76 -4.81
CA THR A 90 25.31 6.30 -3.49
C THR A 90 24.59 7.64 -3.28
N PRO A 91 24.50 8.14 -2.04
CA PRO A 91 24.01 9.49 -1.80
C PRO A 91 24.80 10.56 -2.58
N ALA A 92 26.11 10.38 -2.76
CA ALA A 92 26.93 11.30 -3.54
C ALA A 92 26.54 11.29 -5.03
N ASP A 93 26.27 10.12 -5.60
CA ASP A 93 25.77 9.99 -6.97
C ASP A 93 24.41 10.71 -7.14
N ALA A 94 23.50 10.52 -6.18
CA ALA A 94 22.16 11.08 -6.21
C ALA A 94 22.11 12.60 -5.92
N LEU A 95 23.17 13.15 -5.30
CA LEU A 95 23.34 14.58 -5.06
C LEU A 95 24.10 15.29 -6.20
N SER A 96 24.63 14.55 -7.17
CA SER A 96 25.20 15.15 -8.38
C SER A 96 24.12 15.97 -9.11
N PRO A 97 24.33 17.29 -9.33
CA PRO A 97 23.30 18.14 -9.92
C PRO A 97 22.75 17.64 -11.25
N ALA A 98 23.63 17.15 -12.14
CA ALA A 98 23.23 16.63 -13.46
C ALA A 98 22.36 15.37 -13.32
N ARG A 99 22.83 14.35 -12.60
CA ARG A 99 22.08 13.10 -12.40
C ARG A 99 20.75 13.33 -11.70
N GLN A 100 20.73 14.23 -10.72
CA GLN A 100 19.51 14.57 -10.00
C GLN A 100 18.48 15.25 -10.93
N GLN A 101 18.92 16.22 -11.74
CA GLN A 101 18.05 16.89 -12.70
C GLN A 101 17.51 15.93 -13.75
N ASP A 102 18.36 15.03 -14.27
CA ASP A 102 17.95 14.02 -15.24
C ASP A 102 16.93 13.05 -14.61
N LEU A 103 17.18 12.52 -13.41
CA LEU A 103 16.24 11.65 -12.69
C LEU A 103 14.87 12.32 -12.51
N ILE A 104 14.86 13.59 -12.09
CA ILE A 104 13.62 14.35 -11.90
C ILE A 104 12.88 14.52 -13.23
N ARG A 105 13.58 15.02 -14.26
CA ARG A 105 13.01 15.29 -15.58
C ARG A 105 12.43 14.03 -16.20
N GLU A 106 13.23 12.97 -16.30
CA GLU A 106 12.83 11.72 -16.95
C GLU A 106 11.72 11.00 -16.17
N SER A 107 11.76 11.02 -14.84
CA SER A 107 10.71 10.41 -14.01
C SER A 107 9.37 11.13 -14.12
N VAL A 108 9.37 12.47 -14.10
CA VAL A 108 8.14 13.26 -14.24
C VAL A 108 7.58 13.15 -15.67
N ASN A 109 8.43 13.24 -16.69
CA ASN A 109 8.01 13.15 -18.09
C ASN A 109 7.45 11.78 -18.43
N HIS A 110 8.03 10.70 -17.89
CA HIS A 110 7.50 9.34 -18.07
C HIS A 110 6.08 9.21 -17.50
N GLN A 111 5.82 9.78 -16.32
CA GLN A 111 4.48 9.75 -15.71
C GLN A 111 3.47 10.51 -16.58
N ILE A 112 3.82 11.71 -17.04
CA ILE A 112 2.95 12.55 -17.88
C ILE A 112 2.66 11.84 -19.22
N ALA A 113 3.70 11.35 -19.89
CA ALA A 113 3.59 10.68 -21.19
C ALA A 113 2.69 9.43 -21.13
N ASN A 114 2.66 8.76 -19.98
CA ASN A 114 1.84 7.58 -19.74
C ASN A 114 0.48 7.88 -19.08
N GLY A 115 0.06 9.17 -19.06
CA GLY A 115 -1.28 9.57 -18.67
C GLY A 115 -1.54 9.58 -17.17
N ALA A 116 -0.51 9.72 -16.34
CA ALA A 116 -0.69 9.92 -14.90
C ALA A 116 -1.53 11.17 -14.62
N THR A 117 -2.37 11.08 -13.60
CA THR A 117 -3.26 12.17 -13.14
C THR A 117 -2.73 12.90 -11.91
N SER A 118 -1.63 12.40 -11.34
CA SER A 118 -0.87 13.01 -10.25
C SER A 118 0.61 12.70 -10.49
N ILE A 119 1.48 13.62 -10.12
CA ILE A 119 2.92 13.41 -10.13
C ILE A 119 3.35 12.85 -8.78
N ILE A 120 4.00 11.70 -8.81
CA ILE A 120 4.80 11.19 -7.70
C ILE A 120 6.25 11.60 -7.96
N PRO A 121 6.82 12.55 -7.19
CA PRO A 121 8.23 12.90 -7.32
C PRO A 121 9.13 11.70 -7.05
N PRO A 122 10.35 11.67 -7.60
CA PRO A 122 11.37 10.71 -7.18
C PRO A 122 11.52 10.71 -5.65
N TYR A 123 11.55 9.51 -5.09
CA TYR A 123 11.71 9.26 -3.68
C TYR A 123 12.66 8.10 -3.41
N VAL A 124 13.20 8.06 -2.21
CA VAL A 124 14.12 7.03 -1.72
C VAL A 124 13.57 6.43 -0.43
N HIS A 125 13.94 5.19 -0.14
CA HIS A 125 13.72 4.56 1.14
C HIS A 125 14.70 5.09 2.20
N LEU A 126 14.16 5.64 3.29
CA LEU A 126 14.95 6.19 4.39
C LEU A 126 15.10 5.13 5.50
N GLU A 127 16.11 4.27 5.42
CA GLU A 127 16.27 3.17 6.38
C GLU A 127 16.84 3.61 7.74
N ASN A 128 17.73 4.61 7.73
CA ASN A 128 18.44 5.10 8.91
C ASN A 128 18.75 6.60 8.82
N ALA A 129 19.21 7.18 9.93
CA ALA A 129 19.46 8.60 10.07
C ALA A 129 20.78 9.09 9.43
N THR A 130 21.77 8.20 9.27
CA THR A 130 23.16 8.57 9.00
C THR A 130 23.62 8.32 7.56
N GLY A 131 22.75 7.74 6.73
CA GLY A 131 23.10 7.29 5.38
C GLY A 131 23.06 8.33 4.27
N GLY A 132 22.89 9.64 4.55
CA GLY A 132 22.83 10.71 3.55
C GLY A 132 21.56 10.75 2.68
N TRP A 133 20.71 9.72 2.76
CA TRP A 133 19.49 9.62 1.95
C TRP A 133 18.39 10.61 2.35
N ILE A 134 18.42 11.14 3.58
CA ILE A 134 17.48 12.19 4.02
C ILE A 134 17.75 13.48 3.24
N GLU A 135 19.02 13.84 3.07
CA GLU A 135 19.48 14.99 2.28
C GLU A 135 19.15 14.79 0.81
N VAL A 136 19.37 13.58 0.27
CA VAL A 136 18.97 13.21 -1.09
C VAL A 136 17.47 13.42 -1.28
N GLN A 137 16.62 12.86 -0.40
CA GLN A 137 15.17 13.00 -0.48
C GLN A 137 14.73 14.47 -0.46
N ALA A 138 15.35 15.26 0.43
CA ALA A 138 15.06 16.68 0.54
C ALA A 138 15.47 17.45 -0.74
N SER A 139 16.61 17.10 -1.34
CA SER A 139 17.06 17.69 -2.60
C SER A 139 16.17 17.32 -3.77
N LEU A 140 15.79 16.03 -3.89
CA LEU A 140 14.88 15.55 -4.93
C LEU A 140 13.54 16.28 -4.89
N TRP A 141 12.93 16.43 -3.72
CA TRP A 141 11.65 17.16 -3.59
C TRP A 141 11.76 18.63 -3.95
N ARG A 142 12.80 19.34 -3.50
CA ARG A 142 13.01 20.74 -3.89
C ARG A 142 13.29 20.88 -5.39
N GLY A 143 14.08 19.97 -5.95
CA GLY A 143 14.36 19.92 -7.39
C GLY A 143 13.10 19.67 -8.21
N THR A 144 12.27 18.72 -7.80
CA THR A 144 11.00 18.44 -8.47
C THR A 144 10.08 19.65 -8.42
N ARG A 145 9.97 20.36 -7.29
CA ARG A 145 9.14 21.57 -7.23
C ARG A 145 9.58 22.61 -8.26
N ARG A 146 10.89 22.89 -8.34
CA ARG A 146 11.44 23.81 -9.35
C ARG A 146 11.12 23.34 -10.77
N TYR A 147 11.39 22.06 -11.07
CA TYR A 147 11.09 21.49 -12.38
C TYR A 147 9.62 21.67 -12.78
N LEU A 148 8.69 21.36 -11.87
CA LEU A 148 7.26 21.51 -12.11
C LEU A 148 6.85 22.98 -12.32
N ASP A 149 7.44 23.91 -11.57
CA ASP A 149 7.18 25.35 -11.71
C ASP A 149 7.73 25.89 -13.05
N ASP A 150 8.99 25.55 -13.38
CA ASP A 150 9.67 25.99 -14.61
C ASP A 150 8.98 25.49 -15.88
N HIS A 151 8.45 24.26 -15.85
CA HIS A 151 7.76 23.63 -16.98
C HIS A 151 6.23 23.79 -16.92
N ARG A 152 5.71 24.55 -15.95
CA ARG A 152 4.27 24.81 -15.77
C ARG A 152 3.42 23.54 -15.69
N VAL A 153 3.93 22.50 -15.04
CA VAL A 153 3.18 21.26 -14.81
C VAL A 153 2.16 21.48 -13.69
N THR A 154 0.87 21.40 -14.02
CA THR A 154 -0.24 21.72 -13.10
C THR A 154 -0.89 20.49 -12.45
N LEU A 155 -0.35 19.29 -12.69
CA LEU A 155 -0.87 18.07 -12.07
C LEU A 155 -0.67 18.13 -10.54
N PRO A 156 -1.60 17.55 -9.75
CA PRO A 156 -1.43 17.43 -8.30
C PRO A 156 -0.19 16.61 -7.98
N VAL A 157 0.36 16.81 -6.77
CA VAL A 157 1.58 16.13 -6.32
C VAL A 157 1.24 15.20 -5.15
N THR A 158 1.53 13.92 -5.32
CA THR A 158 1.45 12.89 -4.27
C THR A 158 2.88 12.59 -3.79
N ALA A 159 3.25 13.15 -2.63
CA ALA A 159 4.60 12.94 -2.09
C ALA A 159 4.69 11.58 -1.38
N VAL A 160 5.45 10.64 -1.93
CA VAL A 160 5.73 9.37 -1.26
C VAL A 160 6.84 9.56 -0.22
N PHE A 161 6.49 9.44 1.05
CA PHE A 161 7.41 9.44 2.17
C PHE A 161 7.65 8.00 2.65
N ALA A 162 8.86 7.48 2.45
CA ALA A 162 9.18 6.07 2.62
C ALA A 162 10.17 5.76 3.78
N PRO A 163 9.82 6.08 5.04
CA PRO A 163 10.68 5.79 6.18
C PRO A 163 10.72 4.29 6.52
N GLY A 164 11.88 3.82 6.97
CA GLY A 164 11.99 2.59 7.74
C GLY A 164 11.39 2.77 9.13
N TRP A 165 10.90 1.67 9.72
CA TRP A 165 10.25 1.69 11.03
C TRP A 165 11.05 2.41 12.14
N ARG A 166 12.40 2.38 12.09
CA ARG A 166 13.26 3.05 13.08
C ARG A 166 13.14 4.58 13.06
N LEU A 167 12.75 5.16 11.93
CA LEU A 167 12.58 6.61 11.77
C LEU A 167 11.15 7.07 12.13
N LEU A 168 10.25 6.14 12.48
CA LEU A 168 8.87 6.48 12.87
C LEU A 168 8.75 6.92 14.32
N HIS A 169 9.75 6.66 15.17
CA HIS A 169 9.68 6.94 16.59
C HIS A 169 9.21 8.40 16.85
N PRO A 170 8.16 8.63 17.65
CA PRO A 170 7.41 9.89 17.67
C PRO A 170 8.21 11.11 18.14
N VAL A 171 9.28 10.88 18.91
CA VAL A 171 10.18 11.93 19.42
C VAL A 171 11.44 12.09 18.56
N GLN A 172 12.20 11.01 18.37
CA GLN A 172 13.48 11.05 17.64
C GLN A 172 13.30 11.17 16.13
N GLY A 173 12.31 10.48 15.54
CA GLY A 173 12.03 10.48 14.12
C GLY A 173 11.87 11.89 13.55
N PRO A 174 10.95 12.73 14.08
CA PRO A 174 10.76 14.09 13.58
C PRO A 174 12.01 14.98 13.66
N LYS A 175 12.87 14.78 14.66
CA LYS A 175 14.13 15.53 14.76
C LYS A 175 15.09 15.15 13.63
N VAL A 176 15.25 13.85 13.40
CA VAL A 176 16.10 13.31 12.34
C VAL A 176 15.57 13.64 10.94
N LEU A 177 14.24 13.61 10.77
CA LEU A 177 13.56 13.82 9.50
C LEU A 177 13.32 15.32 9.18
N GLY A 178 13.87 16.24 9.98
CA GLY A 178 13.58 17.67 9.85
C GLY A 178 13.85 18.23 8.45
N ALA A 179 14.97 17.84 7.83
CA ALA A 179 15.30 18.27 6.46
C ALA A 179 14.30 17.75 5.41
N ALA A 180 13.84 16.51 5.56
CA ALA A 180 12.81 15.93 4.69
C ALA A 180 11.46 16.64 4.89
N PHE A 181 11.04 16.92 6.13
CA PHE A 181 9.80 17.66 6.39
C PHE A 181 9.82 19.09 5.85
N ALA A 182 10.94 19.81 5.99
CA ALA A 182 11.08 21.14 5.40
C ALA A 182 11.01 21.09 3.85
N ALA A 183 11.61 20.07 3.23
CA ALA A 183 11.51 19.88 1.79
C ALA A 183 10.10 19.44 1.34
N LEU A 184 9.39 18.66 2.15
CA LEU A 184 8.00 18.29 1.91
C LEU A 184 7.10 19.52 1.88
N GLU A 185 7.27 20.45 2.82
CA GLU A 185 6.56 21.74 2.81
C GLU A 185 6.87 22.54 1.54
N ALA A 186 8.15 22.61 1.14
CA ALA A 186 8.55 23.30 -0.08
C ALA A 186 7.98 22.65 -1.36
N LEU A 187 7.83 21.33 -1.38
CA LEU A 187 7.23 20.59 -2.49
C LEU A 187 5.75 20.97 -2.71
N ARG A 188 5.05 21.39 -1.65
CA ARG A 188 3.62 21.74 -1.66
C ARG A 188 2.75 20.59 -2.19
N PRO A 189 2.84 19.37 -1.61
CA PRO A 189 2.05 18.25 -2.09
C PRO A 189 0.56 18.45 -1.80
N THR A 190 -0.29 17.90 -2.68
CA THR A 190 -1.74 17.80 -2.44
C THR A 190 -2.03 16.74 -1.38
N GLU A 191 -1.19 15.71 -1.29
CA GLU A 191 -1.30 14.62 -0.31
C GLU A 191 0.06 13.94 -0.06
N VAL A 192 0.16 13.22 1.05
CA VAL A 192 1.36 12.47 1.43
C VAL A 192 1.04 10.97 1.50
N ALA A 193 1.79 10.18 0.74
CA ALA A 193 1.71 8.73 0.74
C ALA A 193 2.80 8.14 1.65
N VAL A 194 2.44 7.55 2.79
CA VAL A 194 3.39 7.04 3.78
C VAL A 194 3.67 5.55 3.55
N ALA A 195 4.86 5.24 3.03
CA ALA A 195 5.34 3.89 2.76
C ALA A 195 6.26 3.39 3.89
N ALA A 196 5.67 3.17 5.07
CA ALA A 196 6.40 2.74 6.26
C ALA A 196 6.83 1.26 6.17
N SER A 197 8.13 1.03 5.99
CA SER A 197 8.68 -0.32 5.73
C SER A 197 8.84 -1.14 7.01
N LYS A 198 8.43 -2.42 6.97
CA LYS A 198 8.61 -3.43 8.03
C LYS A 198 7.91 -3.13 9.36
N VAL A 199 6.80 -2.41 9.33
CA VAL A 199 6.00 -2.12 10.54
C VAL A 199 5.40 -3.39 11.12
N ALA A 200 4.73 -4.21 10.30
CA ALA A 200 4.08 -5.46 10.74
C ALA A 200 5.05 -6.64 10.97
N ALA A 201 6.37 -6.42 10.89
CA ALA A 201 7.37 -7.49 10.89
C ALA A 201 8.32 -7.41 12.09
N GLY A 202 8.88 -8.55 12.49
CA GLY A 202 9.92 -8.63 13.52
C GLY A 202 9.40 -8.47 14.96
N VAL A 203 10.30 -8.10 15.87
CA VAL A 203 10.02 -8.00 17.31
C VAL A 203 9.25 -6.70 17.62
N LYS A 204 8.18 -6.82 18.44
CA LYS A 204 7.27 -5.75 18.87
C LYS A 204 6.58 -5.00 17.73
N PRO A 205 5.81 -5.69 16.86
CA PRO A 205 5.05 -5.04 15.79
C PRO A 205 3.99 -4.06 16.31
N GLU A 206 3.51 -4.22 17.55
CA GLU A 206 2.59 -3.31 18.24
C GLU A 206 3.18 -1.91 18.46
N ASP A 207 4.43 -1.82 18.95
CA ASP A 207 5.12 -0.55 19.17
C ASP A 207 5.36 0.17 17.83
N ARG A 208 5.77 -0.58 16.81
CA ARG A 208 6.01 -0.03 15.46
C ARG A 208 4.73 0.45 14.80
N LEU A 209 3.62 -0.27 15.01
CA LEU A 209 2.32 0.16 14.52
C LEU A 209 1.87 1.43 15.25
N MET A 210 2.09 1.53 16.56
CA MET A 210 1.81 2.78 17.29
C MET A 210 2.64 3.95 16.74
N ASP A 211 3.93 3.74 16.46
CA ASP A 211 4.78 4.76 15.84
C ASP A 211 4.25 5.21 14.47
N LEU A 212 3.79 4.26 13.63
CA LEU A 212 3.12 4.56 12.36
C LEU A 212 1.83 5.38 12.59
N VAL A 213 0.99 4.99 13.54
CA VAL A 213 -0.25 5.71 13.89
C VAL A 213 0.06 7.15 14.28
N LEU A 214 1.06 7.37 15.14
CA LEU A 214 1.46 8.71 15.57
C LEU A 214 2.08 9.54 14.43
N MET A 215 2.81 8.90 13.51
CA MET A 215 3.32 9.56 12.30
C MET A 215 2.18 10.00 11.37
N ILE A 216 1.18 9.14 11.16
CA ILE A 216 -0.02 9.47 10.38
C ILE A 216 -0.75 10.65 11.03
N GLU A 217 -1.02 10.59 12.33
CA GLU A 217 -1.71 11.68 13.05
C GLU A 217 -0.97 13.03 12.92
N ARG A 218 0.36 12.99 12.99
CA ARG A 218 1.20 14.18 12.79
C ARG A 218 1.04 14.74 11.37
N LEU A 219 1.18 13.91 10.35
CA LEU A 219 1.09 14.34 8.95
C LEU A 219 -0.33 14.77 8.56
N SER A 220 -1.35 14.07 9.07
CA SER A 220 -2.77 14.35 8.85
C SER A 220 -3.22 15.72 9.37
N SER A 221 -2.45 16.34 10.28
CA SER A 221 -2.70 17.72 10.72
C SER A 221 -2.43 18.77 9.64
N ARG A 222 -1.73 18.41 8.55
CA ARG A 222 -1.31 19.33 7.48
C ARG A 222 -1.69 18.85 6.08
N TYR A 223 -1.72 17.54 5.87
CA TYR A 223 -1.95 16.96 4.54
C TYR A 223 -2.94 15.79 4.64
N PRO A 224 -3.76 15.53 3.62
CA PRO A 224 -4.35 14.21 3.44
C PRO A 224 -3.24 13.15 3.38
N VAL A 225 -3.38 12.09 4.19
CA VAL A 225 -2.39 11.01 4.27
C VAL A 225 -2.96 9.72 3.68
N ILE A 226 -2.24 9.10 2.75
CA ILE A 226 -2.53 7.75 2.26
C ILE A 226 -1.52 6.79 2.86
N ALA A 227 -1.97 5.67 3.44
CA ALA A 227 -1.08 4.61 3.90
C ALA A 227 -0.62 3.77 2.69
N TRP A 228 0.59 4.00 2.20
CA TRP A 228 1.11 3.46 0.95
C TRP A 228 1.69 2.05 1.12
N GLN A 229 1.25 1.09 0.29
CA GLN A 229 1.55 -0.34 0.41
C GLN A 229 1.23 -0.94 1.81
N GLN A 230 0.25 -0.39 2.53
CA GLN A 230 -0.11 -0.81 3.89
C GLN A 230 -1.36 -1.70 3.94
N GLY A 231 -1.62 -2.54 2.95
CA GLY A 231 -2.84 -3.37 2.89
C GLY A 231 -3.16 -4.20 4.15
N LEU A 232 -2.17 -4.70 4.88
CA LEU A 232 -2.36 -5.42 6.15
C LEU A 232 -2.69 -4.51 7.34
N LEU A 233 -2.28 -3.24 7.28
CA LEU A 233 -2.43 -2.24 8.36
C LEU A 233 -3.41 -1.12 7.99
N GLY A 234 -4.03 -1.20 6.81
CA GLY A 234 -4.72 -0.10 6.15
C GLY A 234 -5.91 0.42 6.95
N GLU A 235 -6.70 -0.49 7.55
CA GLU A 235 -7.82 -0.10 8.39
C GLU A 235 -7.34 0.59 9.69
N ALA A 236 -6.26 0.13 10.31
CA ALA A 236 -5.65 0.81 11.45
C ALA A 236 -5.14 2.21 11.06
N CYS A 237 -4.60 2.37 9.86
CA CYS A 237 -4.19 3.67 9.33
C CYS A 237 -5.39 4.61 9.13
N ILE A 238 -6.52 4.12 8.58
CA ILE A 238 -7.76 4.91 8.49
C ILE A 238 -8.28 5.30 9.87
N ALA A 239 -8.22 4.40 10.85
CA ALA A 239 -8.61 4.69 12.22
C ALA A 239 -7.72 5.77 12.88
N ALA A 240 -6.44 5.83 12.50
CA ALA A 240 -5.50 6.88 12.88
C ALA A 240 -5.71 8.22 12.16
N GLY A 241 -6.57 8.28 11.14
CA GLY A 241 -6.86 9.51 10.39
C GLY A 241 -6.17 9.59 9.03
N ALA A 242 -5.68 8.48 8.48
CA ALA A 242 -5.36 8.43 7.05
C ALA A 242 -6.64 8.60 6.22
N ALA A 243 -6.53 9.33 5.11
CA ALA A 243 -7.59 9.49 4.11
C ALA A 243 -7.84 8.19 3.31
N GLY A 244 -6.94 7.21 3.37
CA GLY A 244 -7.08 5.95 2.66
C GLY A 244 -5.84 5.08 2.79
N TYR A 245 -5.83 3.94 2.11
CA TYR A 245 -4.64 3.09 2.00
C TYR A 245 -4.53 2.45 0.62
N GLU A 246 -3.29 2.11 0.27
CA GLU A 246 -2.95 1.38 -0.94
C GLU A 246 -2.60 -0.08 -0.62
N THR A 247 -3.02 -0.98 -1.50
CA THR A 247 -2.68 -2.40 -1.45
C THR A 247 -2.61 -3.00 -2.85
N GLY A 248 -1.77 -4.03 -3.02
CA GLY A 248 -1.88 -4.92 -4.17
C GLY A 248 -3.08 -5.89 -4.05
N ILE A 249 -3.36 -6.61 -5.14
CA ILE A 249 -4.48 -7.56 -5.24
C ILE A 249 -4.00 -8.99 -4.91
N GLY A 250 -4.14 -9.38 -3.64
CA GLY A 250 -3.73 -10.69 -3.10
C GLY A 250 -2.22 -10.83 -2.87
N TRP A 251 -1.41 -10.01 -3.54
CA TRP A 251 0.03 -9.86 -3.31
C TRP A 251 0.34 -8.43 -2.91
N ARG A 252 1.55 -8.19 -2.37
CA ARG A 252 2.04 -6.84 -1.99
C ARG A 252 1.08 -6.11 -1.05
N GLU A 253 0.52 -6.85 -0.09
CA GLU A 253 -0.32 -6.29 0.97
C GLU A 253 0.50 -5.68 2.13
N LYS A 254 1.81 -5.93 2.14
CA LYS A 254 2.74 -5.42 3.16
C LYS A 254 3.79 -4.53 2.51
N CYS A 255 4.15 -3.45 3.20
CA CYS A 255 5.24 -2.57 2.80
C CYS A 255 6.56 -3.13 3.33
N ASP A 256 7.38 -3.69 2.44
CA ASP A 256 8.77 -4.06 2.72
C ASP A 256 9.62 -3.70 1.51
N LEU A 257 10.01 -2.42 1.43
CA LEU A 257 10.72 -1.87 0.28
C LEU A 257 12.08 -2.56 0.08
N ARG A 258 12.71 -3.07 1.14
CA ARG A 258 13.99 -3.76 1.04
C ARG A 258 13.84 -5.15 0.42
N VAL A 259 12.80 -5.89 0.81
CA VAL A 259 12.47 -7.16 0.16
C VAL A 259 12.08 -6.93 -1.29
N GLU A 260 11.32 -5.87 -1.59
CA GLU A 260 11.00 -5.51 -2.97
C GLU A 260 12.29 -5.24 -3.77
N MET A 261 13.19 -4.37 -3.31
CA MET A 261 14.48 -4.13 -3.99
C MET A 261 15.27 -5.42 -4.24
N THR A 262 15.32 -6.32 -3.25
CA THR A 262 16.07 -7.59 -3.39
C THR A 262 15.49 -8.49 -4.48
N ARG A 263 14.16 -8.49 -4.70
CA ARG A 263 13.53 -9.32 -5.73
C ARG A 263 13.90 -8.94 -7.16
N HIS A 264 14.30 -7.70 -7.38
CA HIS A 264 14.69 -7.19 -8.69
C HIS A 264 16.18 -7.40 -9.00
N ARG A 265 16.94 -8.02 -8.09
CA ARG A 265 18.35 -8.42 -8.33
C ARG A 265 18.47 -9.63 -9.27
N GLU A 266 17.44 -10.45 -9.32
CA GLU A 266 17.40 -11.68 -10.10
C GLU A 266 16.85 -11.42 -11.50
N ALA A 267 17.25 -12.26 -12.47
CA ALA A 267 16.67 -12.20 -13.80
C ALA A 267 15.15 -12.41 -13.71
N PRO A 268 14.34 -11.69 -14.52
CA PRO A 268 12.92 -11.97 -14.62
C PRO A 268 12.73 -13.45 -14.94
N THR A 269 12.04 -14.17 -14.05
CA THR A 269 11.70 -15.57 -14.32
C THR A 269 10.46 -15.60 -15.20
N ASP A 270 10.50 -16.37 -16.29
CA ASP A 270 9.33 -16.65 -17.15
C ASP A 270 8.28 -17.55 -16.45
N GLY A 271 8.54 -17.92 -15.19
CA GLY A 271 7.66 -18.75 -14.37
C GLY A 271 6.39 -17.99 -14.00
N GLY A 272 5.24 -18.57 -14.34
CA GLY A 272 3.94 -18.06 -13.94
C GLY A 272 3.86 -17.84 -12.43
N PHE A 273 3.30 -16.70 -12.01
CA PHE A 273 3.02 -16.45 -10.61
C PHE A 273 2.18 -17.60 -10.02
N GLY A 274 2.61 -18.16 -8.88
CA GLY A 274 1.83 -19.14 -8.15
C GLY A 274 0.41 -18.64 -7.86
N ARG A 275 -0.53 -19.57 -7.58
CA ARG A 275 -1.93 -19.23 -7.28
C ARG A 275 -1.99 -18.10 -6.26
N ARG A 276 -2.65 -17.00 -6.64
CA ARG A 276 -2.72 -15.80 -5.80
C ARG A 276 -3.41 -16.12 -4.47
N PRO A 277 -2.93 -15.55 -3.36
CA PRO A 277 -3.65 -15.56 -2.10
C PRO A 277 -5.05 -14.97 -2.25
N VAL A 278 -5.95 -15.43 -1.39
CA VAL A 278 -7.34 -14.97 -1.34
C VAL A 278 -7.50 -14.13 -0.09
N PHE A 279 -7.99 -12.90 -0.26
CA PHE A 279 -8.31 -12.02 0.86
C PHE A 279 -9.46 -12.61 1.67
N VAL A 280 -9.29 -12.72 3.00
CA VAL A 280 -10.33 -13.18 3.92
C VAL A 280 -10.67 -12.00 4.84
N PRO A 281 -11.83 -11.34 4.64
CA PRO A 281 -12.20 -10.16 5.43
C PRO A 281 -12.22 -10.44 6.92
N ALA A 282 -12.69 -11.62 7.34
CA ALA A 282 -12.73 -12.03 8.76
C ALA A 282 -11.35 -12.11 9.43
N LEU A 283 -10.27 -12.19 8.64
CA LEU A 283 -8.89 -12.21 9.13
C LEU A 283 -8.15 -10.89 8.87
N GLY A 284 -8.74 -9.97 8.10
CA GLY A 284 -8.07 -8.74 7.66
C GLY A 284 -6.85 -8.95 6.75
N ARG A 285 -6.66 -10.15 6.18
CA ARG A 285 -5.47 -10.49 5.36
C ARG A 285 -5.77 -11.51 4.27
N SER A 286 -4.87 -11.60 3.28
CA SER A 286 -4.87 -12.71 2.35
C SER A 286 -4.19 -13.96 2.91
N ILE A 287 -4.71 -15.13 2.55
CA ILE A 287 -4.16 -16.46 2.86
C ILE A 287 -3.99 -17.30 1.59
N PRO A 288 -3.12 -18.32 1.57
CA PRO A 288 -2.93 -19.15 0.38
C PRO A 288 -4.23 -19.83 -0.07
N ALA A 289 -4.50 -19.83 -1.38
CA ALA A 289 -5.71 -20.45 -1.94
C ALA A 289 -5.84 -21.94 -1.60
N LYS A 290 -4.71 -22.64 -1.45
CA LYS A 290 -4.67 -24.06 -1.02
C LYS A 290 -5.24 -24.22 0.39
N THR A 291 -4.82 -23.36 1.32
CA THR A 291 -5.31 -23.36 2.71
C THR A 291 -6.79 -23.05 2.78
N LEU A 292 -7.26 -22.05 2.02
CA LEU A 292 -8.69 -21.74 1.96
C LEU A 292 -9.51 -22.89 1.34
N THR A 293 -8.95 -23.61 0.37
CA THR A 293 -9.58 -24.80 -0.22
C THR A 293 -9.69 -25.93 0.81
N ALA A 294 -8.63 -26.19 1.58
CA ALA A 294 -8.64 -27.20 2.64
C ALA A 294 -9.68 -26.88 3.73
N LEU A 295 -9.85 -25.59 4.08
CA LEU A 295 -10.86 -25.15 5.05
C LEU A 295 -12.29 -25.51 4.66
N ARG A 296 -12.61 -25.78 3.39
CA ARG A 296 -13.95 -26.21 2.95
C ARG A 296 -14.38 -27.52 3.59
N SER A 297 -13.42 -28.41 3.91
CA SER A 297 -13.69 -29.67 4.60
C SER A 297 -14.00 -29.49 6.09
N HIS A 298 -13.75 -28.30 6.64
CA HIS A 298 -14.00 -27.95 8.04
C HIS A 298 -15.19 -26.99 8.15
N ARG A 299 -16.43 -27.52 8.08
CA ARG A 299 -17.68 -26.73 7.98
C ARG A 299 -17.78 -25.56 8.98
N ALA A 300 -17.38 -25.78 10.24
CA ALA A 300 -17.41 -24.76 11.29
C ALA A 300 -16.44 -23.60 11.00
N LEU A 301 -15.22 -23.88 10.54
CA LEU A 301 -14.26 -22.84 10.15
C LEU A 301 -14.64 -22.18 8.82
N TRP A 302 -15.11 -22.98 7.85
CA TRP A 302 -15.58 -22.47 6.55
C TRP A 302 -16.64 -21.38 6.71
N SER A 303 -17.63 -21.60 7.60
CA SER A 303 -18.69 -20.63 7.86
C SER A 303 -18.19 -19.29 8.41
N GLN A 304 -17.00 -19.25 9.02
CA GLN A 304 -16.39 -18.03 9.57
C GLN A 304 -15.48 -17.31 8.56
N VAL A 305 -14.95 -18.01 7.55
CA VAL A 305 -14.05 -17.43 6.53
C VAL A 305 -14.74 -17.11 5.21
N ALA A 306 -15.83 -17.82 4.87
CA ALA A 306 -16.52 -17.64 3.61
C ALA A 306 -17.17 -16.27 3.52
N CYS A 307 -16.99 -15.59 2.38
CA CYS A 307 -17.69 -14.34 2.12
C CYS A 307 -19.20 -14.59 2.03
N ALA A 308 -19.95 -14.01 2.96
CA ALA A 308 -21.42 -14.09 3.02
C ALA A 308 -22.13 -12.97 2.25
N ASP A 309 -21.39 -12.01 1.69
CA ASP A 309 -21.96 -10.87 0.97
C ASP A 309 -22.37 -11.26 -0.47
N PRO A 310 -23.68 -11.30 -0.78
CA PRO A 310 -24.16 -11.69 -2.11
C PRO A 310 -23.82 -10.67 -3.20
N GLN A 311 -23.54 -9.42 -2.82
CA GLN A 311 -23.09 -8.38 -3.76
C GLN A 311 -21.59 -8.48 -4.06
N CYS A 312 -20.83 -9.22 -3.24
CA CYS A 312 -19.42 -9.47 -3.46
C CYS A 312 -19.17 -10.81 -4.17
N CYS A 313 -19.85 -11.88 -3.74
CA CYS A 313 -19.62 -13.24 -4.22
C CYS A 313 -20.95 -13.98 -4.51
N PRO A 314 -21.48 -13.96 -5.75
CA PRO A 314 -22.66 -14.74 -6.13
C PRO A 314 -22.28 -16.13 -6.70
N PRO A 315 -22.82 -17.27 -6.20
CA PRO A 315 -23.47 -17.49 -4.90
C PRO A 315 -22.43 -17.56 -3.76
N ALA A 316 -22.79 -17.07 -2.56
CA ALA A 316 -21.90 -16.84 -1.42
C ALA A 316 -20.83 -17.93 -1.19
N GLY A 317 -19.61 -17.52 -0.84
CA GLY A 317 -18.47 -18.40 -0.55
C GLY A 317 -17.83 -19.13 -1.74
N THR A 318 -18.59 -19.59 -2.74
CA THR A 318 -18.03 -20.35 -3.90
C THR A 318 -17.27 -19.45 -4.87
N ALA A 319 -17.78 -18.25 -5.13
CA ALA A 319 -17.10 -17.27 -6.00
C ALA A 319 -15.82 -16.68 -5.37
N MET A 320 -15.62 -16.83 -4.06
CA MET A 320 -14.42 -16.34 -3.37
C MET A 320 -13.13 -16.98 -3.90
N LEU A 321 -13.19 -18.27 -4.27
CA LEU A 321 -12.06 -18.98 -4.89
C LEU A 321 -12.00 -18.77 -6.41
N GLY A 322 -13.16 -18.68 -7.07
CA GLY A 322 -13.25 -18.50 -8.53
C GLY A 322 -12.89 -17.10 -9.01
N ASP A 323 -13.10 -16.07 -8.19
CA ASP A 323 -12.80 -14.67 -8.50
C ASP A 323 -12.18 -13.93 -7.28
N ALA A 324 -11.16 -14.55 -6.70
CA ALA A 324 -10.46 -14.05 -5.51
C ALA A 324 -9.97 -12.59 -5.64
N ARG A 325 -9.62 -12.19 -6.86
CA ARG A 325 -9.12 -10.84 -7.15
C ARG A 325 -10.22 -9.79 -7.10
N ALA A 326 -11.37 -10.03 -7.73
CA ALA A 326 -12.50 -9.14 -7.61
C ALA A 326 -13.01 -9.08 -6.16
N HIS A 327 -13.09 -10.24 -5.50
CA HIS A 327 -13.47 -10.35 -4.09
C HIS A 327 -12.59 -9.48 -3.18
N ALA A 328 -11.26 -9.53 -3.36
CA ALA A 328 -10.32 -8.72 -2.57
C ALA A 328 -10.55 -7.22 -2.73
N ILE A 329 -10.76 -6.75 -3.97
CA ILE A 329 -11.02 -5.32 -4.26
C ILE A 329 -12.34 -4.89 -3.60
N VAL A 330 -13.43 -5.60 -3.88
CA VAL A 330 -14.77 -5.24 -3.40
C VAL A 330 -14.82 -5.24 -1.87
N SER A 331 -14.31 -6.30 -1.23
CA SER A 331 -14.36 -6.43 0.22
C SER A 331 -13.54 -5.36 0.93
N ARG A 332 -12.34 -5.06 0.43
CA ARG A 332 -11.49 -4.00 0.99
C ARG A 332 -12.10 -2.61 0.78
N ALA A 333 -12.72 -2.37 -0.37
CA ALA A 333 -13.37 -1.09 -0.65
C ALA A 333 -14.57 -0.86 0.28
N LYS A 334 -15.38 -1.90 0.51
CA LYS A 334 -16.46 -1.87 1.51
C LYS A 334 -15.93 -1.63 2.92
N ALA A 335 -14.92 -2.39 3.36
CA ALA A 335 -14.35 -2.24 4.70
C ALA A 335 -13.80 -0.82 4.94
N ALA A 336 -13.06 -0.25 3.97
CA ALA A 336 -12.56 1.11 4.04
C ALA A 336 -13.71 2.14 4.13
N HIS A 337 -14.76 1.97 3.31
CA HIS A 337 -15.92 2.86 3.33
C HIS A 337 -16.68 2.79 4.66
N GLU A 338 -16.95 1.59 5.16
CA GLU A 338 -17.66 1.39 6.43
C GLU A 338 -16.90 1.96 7.63
N LEU A 339 -15.57 1.82 7.66
CA LEU A 339 -14.76 2.41 8.71
C LEU A 339 -14.74 3.95 8.62
N ALA A 340 -14.69 4.49 7.41
CA ALA A 340 -14.73 5.93 7.18
C ALA A 340 -16.08 6.57 7.50
N ALA A 341 -17.16 5.82 7.34
CA ALA A 341 -18.51 6.26 7.70
C ALA A 341 -18.67 6.47 9.21
N MET A 342 -17.76 5.93 10.03
CA MET A 342 -17.74 6.18 11.47
C MET A 342 -17.13 7.56 11.75
N PRO A 343 -17.93 8.55 12.23
CA PRO A 343 -17.45 9.93 12.36
C PRO A 343 -16.36 10.07 13.43
N ARG A 344 -16.44 9.31 14.52
CA ARG A 344 -15.50 9.40 15.64
C ARG A 344 -14.40 8.35 15.57
N ALA A 345 -13.15 8.78 15.76
CA ALA A 345 -11.98 7.89 15.76
C ALA A 345 -12.10 6.77 16.80
N VAL A 346 -12.64 7.06 18.00
CA VAL A 346 -12.83 6.05 19.05
C VAL A 346 -13.75 4.90 18.61
N TRP A 347 -14.75 5.17 17.76
CA TRP A 347 -15.64 4.12 17.23
C TRP A 347 -14.93 3.24 16.21
N ARG A 348 -14.08 3.84 15.36
CA ARG A 348 -13.21 3.09 14.44
C ARG A 348 -12.27 2.17 15.22
N TRP A 349 -11.60 2.68 16.25
CA TRP A 349 -10.73 1.88 17.11
C TRP A 349 -11.48 0.80 17.89
N ASN A 350 -12.71 1.08 18.35
CA ASN A 350 -13.52 0.04 19.00
C ASN A 350 -13.90 -1.09 18.03
N ARG A 351 -14.36 -0.74 16.82
CA ARG A 351 -14.66 -1.71 15.76
C ARG A 351 -13.45 -2.55 15.42
N LEU A 352 -12.27 -1.92 15.29
CA LEU A 352 -11.02 -2.62 15.03
C LEU A 352 -10.62 -3.56 16.16
N ALA A 353 -10.78 -3.16 17.42
CA ALA A 353 -10.52 -4.03 18.56
C ALA A 353 -11.40 -5.29 18.49
N GLU A 354 -12.72 -5.13 18.37
CA GLU A 354 -13.66 -6.25 18.26
C GLU A 354 -13.38 -7.16 17.06
N HIS A 355 -13.04 -6.56 15.91
CA HIS A 355 -12.70 -7.32 14.72
C HIS A 355 -11.39 -8.10 14.90
N SER A 356 -10.36 -7.46 15.44
CA SER A 356 -9.04 -8.06 15.65
C SER A 356 -9.06 -9.18 16.70
N ASP A 357 -9.91 -9.08 17.74
CA ASP A 357 -10.13 -10.15 18.72
C ASP A 357 -10.64 -11.42 18.01
N LYS A 358 -11.70 -11.27 17.21
CA LYS A 358 -12.29 -12.38 16.44
C LYS A 358 -11.34 -12.93 15.39
N ALA A 359 -10.62 -12.05 14.69
CA ALA A 359 -9.66 -12.43 13.67
C ALA A 359 -8.48 -13.22 14.26
N LYS A 360 -7.97 -12.81 15.43
CA LYS A 360 -6.91 -13.52 16.16
C LYS A 360 -7.39 -14.90 16.61
N GLU A 361 -8.56 -14.98 17.23
CA GLU A 361 -9.17 -16.25 17.66
C GLU A 361 -9.38 -17.19 16.46
N LEU A 362 -9.89 -16.68 15.35
CA LEU A 362 -10.09 -17.46 14.13
C LEU A 362 -8.77 -17.95 13.53
N ALA A 363 -7.74 -17.10 13.48
CA ALA A 363 -6.42 -17.49 13.01
C ALA A 363 -5.79 -18.58 13.88
N ASP A 364 -5.94 -18.50 15.20
CA ASP A 364 -5.44 -19.51 16.13
C ASP A 364 -6.17 -20.85 15.95
N LYS A 365 -7.50 -20.84 15.78
CA LYS A 365 -8.27 -22.05 15.45
C LYS A 365 -7.84 -22.69 14.12
N ILE A 366 -7.64 -21.87 13.09
CA ILE A 366 -7.17 -22.37 11.78
C ILE A 366 -5.76 -22.95 11.91
N ASN A 367 -4.86 -22.29 12.64
CA ASN A 367 -3.50 -22.78 12.87
C ASN A 367 -3.49 -24.11 13.62
N SER A 368 -4.31 -24.26 14.66
CA SER A 368 -4.43 -25.52 15.41
C SER A 368 -4.91 -26.68 14.53
N VAL A 369 -5.90 -26.45 13.66
CA VAL A 369 -6.30 -27.47 12.67
C VAL A 369 -5.18 -27.75 11.66
N GLY A 370 -4.46 -26.72 11.25
CA GLY A 370 -3.33 -26.82 10.32
C GLY A 370 -2.15 -27.64 10.83
N GLU A 371 -1.96 -27.77 12.15
CA GLU A 371 -0.92 -28.64 12.73
C GLU A 371 -1.07 -30.11 12.32
N THR A 372 -2.30 -30.52 12.03
CA THR A 372 -2.64 -31.88 11.59
C THR A 372 -2.90 -32.01 10.07
N SER A 373 -2.79 -30.92 9.31
CA SER A 373 -3.15 -30.88 7.89
C SER A 373 -2.01 -30.31 7.03
N ALA A 374 -1.39 -31.17 6.22
CA ALA A 374 -0.30 -30.79 5.31
C ALA A 374 -0.71 -29.80 4.20
N ASP A 375 -2.02 -29.62 3.98
CA ASP A 375 -2.56 -28.72 2.96
C ASP A 375 -2.84 -27.30 3.49
N MET A 376 -2.67 -27.08 4.78
CA MET A 376 -2.93 -25.80 5.45
C MET A 376 -1.62 -25.13 5.85
N ALA A 377 -1.36 -23.96 5.29
CA ALA A 377 -0.24 -23.12 5.69
C ALA A 377 -0.61 -22.36 6.96
N ARG A 378 0.37 -22.20 7.86
CA ARG A 378 0.21 -21.36 9.05
C ARG A 378 -0.16 -19.93 8.66
N ILE A 379 -1.22 -19.43 9.26
CA ILE A 379 -1.62 -18.03 9.20
C ILE A 379 -0.72 -17.23 10.14
N ASP A 380 0.03 -16.30 9.57
CA ASP A 380 0.80 -15.33 10.34
C ASP A 380 -0.14 -14.37 11.09
N THR A 381 0.08 -14.21 12.38
CA THR A 381 -0.78 -13.41 13.27
C THR A 381 -0.14 -12.08 13.69
N SER A 382 1.05 -11.75 13.16
CA SER A 382 1.82 -10.59 13.61
C SER A 382 1.06 -9.27 13.43
N ALA A 383 0.50 -9.05 12.24
CA ALA A 383 -0.25 -7.82 11.93
C ALA A 383 -1.53 -7.70 12.76
N VAL A 384 -2.34 -8.77 12.85
CA VAL A 384 -3.59 -8.74 13.62
C VAL A 384 -3.35 -8.56 15.11
N THR A 385 -2.29 -9.16 15.65
CA THR A 385 -1.89 -8.99 17.06
C THR A 385 -1.46 -7.55 17.34
N ALA A 386 -0.70 -6.94 16.43
CA ALA A 386 -0.33 -5.52 16.55
C ALA A 386 -1.56 -4.60 16.50
N ILE A 387 -2.48 -4.83 15.56
CA ILE A 387 -3.72 -4.07 15.43
C ILE A 387 -4.56 -4.22 16.72
N GLN A 388 -4.68 -5.43 17.25
CA GLN A 388 -5.41 -5.71 18.48
C GLN A 388 -4.86 -4.90 19.67
N ALA A 389 -3.55 -4.97 19.89
CA ALA A 389 -2.90 -4.25 20.98
C ALA A 389 -3.11 -2.73 20.85
N VAL A 390 -2.84 -2.16 19.67
CA VAL A 390 -2.99 -0.72 19.40
C VAL A 390 -4.46 -0.30 19.51
N ALA A 391 -5.41 -1.07 18.96
CA ALA A 391 -6.82 -0.75 18.99
C ALA A 391 -7.38 -0.73 20.43
N HIS A 392 -7.00 -1.68 21.26
CA HIS A 392 -7.36 -1.69 22.68
C HIS A 392 -6.82 -0.47 23.44
N GLN A 393 -5.57 -0.09 23.17
CA GLN A 393 -4.98 1.10 23.78
C GLN A 393 -5.71 2.38 23.31
N ARG A 394 -5.95 2.52 22.01
CA ARG A 394 -6.54 3.74 21.41
C ARG A 394 -8.02 3.93 21.73
N ARG A 395 -8.79 2.84 21.92
CA ARG A 395 -10.20 2.95 22.34
C ARG A 395 -10.35 3.41 23.80
N GLN A 396 -9.33 3.23 24.63
CA GLN A 396 -9.31 3.66 26.03
C GLN A 396 -8.75 5.07 26.22
N ASP A 397 -7.91 5.54 25.30
CA ASP A 397 -7.25 6.85 25.40
C ASP A 397 -8.28 8.00 25.57
N ARG A 398 -8.11 8.82 26.62
CA ARG A 398 -8.98 9.97 26.87
C ARG A 398 -8.83 11.03 25.78
N ARG A 399 -7.71 11.09 25.06
CA ARG A 399 -7.53 12.03 23.92
C ARG A 399 -8.48 11.72 22.78
N SER A 400 -8.75 10.44 22.49
CA SER A 400 -9.74 10.04 21.47
C SER A 400 -11.19 10.32 21.93
N ARG A 401 -11.41 10.57 23.24
CA ARG A 401 -12.70 11.00 23.81
C ARG A 401 -12.89 12.53 23.85
N LYS A 402 -11.84 13.34 23.75
CA LYS A 402 -11.92 14.82 23.89
C LYS A 402 -12.23 15.57 22.60
N VAL A 403 -12.19 14.91 21.44
CA VAL A 403 -12.70 15.45 20.16
C VAL A 403 -14.22 15.26 20.07
N ALA A 404 -14.92 15.23 21.21
CA ALA A 404 -16.33 14.84 21.35
C ALA A 404 -17.24 16.04 21.52
#